data_AF-A0A7K8P8D6-F1
#
_entry.id   AF-A0A7K8P8D6-F1
#
_cell.length_a   1.000
_cell.length_b   1.000
_cell.length_c   1.000
_cell.angle_alpha   90.00
_cell.angle_beta   90.00
_cell.angle_gamma   90.00
#
_symmetry.space_group_name_H-M   'P 1'
#
loop_
_entity.id
_entity.type
_entity.pdbx_description
1 polymer ?
#
loop_
_entity_poly.entity_id
_entity_poly.type
_entity_poly.pdbx_seq_one_letter_code
_entity_poly.pdbx_strand_id
1 'polypeptide(L)'
;MAARRVAIIGAGASGLCALKCCLDEGLVPTCFERSGDIGGLWRFEEHPEEGRASIYRSVIINTSKEMMCFSDFPIPEDFPNYMHNSKIMEYFRMYAQHFDLLRHIRLRTSVCRVAKRPDFAATGQWEVVTESQGKQEVAVFDAVLVCTGHHTEAYLPLSTFPGLEKFAGWYLHSRDYKSPQSFLGKRVVVVGTGNSGIDIAVELSHIAKQVFLSTRRGTWLLHRVADGGYPFDFSYLSRFIQLVRSLLPHNASSLFLERKLNARFDHALYGLQPQHRILDQHPTINDDLPNRIIAGMVLLACQVGVKPNLLTLFLTDPKLALEVAFGPCTPYQYRLRGPGKWAGAREAILTQRQRMVRPLQTRAGDRPPRYSAVPHVFKVSFSIGLIVATLVYVLISP
;
A
#
# COMPACT_ATOMS: atom_id res chain seq x y z
N MET A 1 17.95 -39.82 22.43
CA MET A 1 17.40 -39.75 21.06
C MET A 1 18.38 -38.97 20.20
N ALA A 2 18.60 -39.35 18.93
CA ALA A 2 19.44 -38.55 18.04
C ALA A 2 18.85 -37.14 17.89
N ALA A 3 19.70 -36.11 17.87
CA ALA A 3 19.25 -34.72 17.77
C ALA A 3 18.60 -34.48 16.40
N ARG A 4 17.41 -33.87 16.39
CA ARG A 4 16.62 -33.67 15.15
C ARG A 4 17.22 -32.55 14.30
N ARG A 5 17.31 -32.78 12.99
CA ARG A 5 17.84 -31.83 12.02
C ARG A 5 16.75 -30.94 11.46
N VAL A 6 16.95 -29.63 11.50
CA VAL A 6 15.96 -28.63 11.03
C VAL A 6 16.54 -27.80 9.91
N ALA A 7 15.86 -27.74 8.75
CA ALA A 7 16.19 -26.80 7.69
C ALA A 7 15.47 -25.46 7.93
N ILE A 8 16.19 -24.35 7.88
CA ILE A 8 15.62 -23.01 8.00
C ILE A 8 15.84 -22.27 6.69
N ILE A 9 14.80 -21.68 6.10
CA ILE A 9 14.87 -21.05 4.77
C ILE A 9 14.83 -19.53 4.90
N GLY A 10 15.98 -18.88 4.75
CA GLY A 10 16.17 -17.43 4.85
C GLY A 10 16.76 -17.00 6.20
N ALA A 11 17.75 -16.11 6.18
CA ALA A 11 18.45 -15.57 7.35
C ALA A 11 18.06 -14.11 7.66
N GLY A 12 16.80 -13.75 7.43
CA GLY A 12 16.21 -12.50 7.93
C GLY A 12 15.86 -12.58 9.43
N ALA A 13 15.15 -11.59 9.96
CA ALA A 13 14.75 -11.55 11.38
C ALA A 13 14.07 -12.85 11.85
N SER A 14 13.13 -13.38 11.07
CA SER A 14 12.46 -14.65 11.36
C SER A 14 13.41 -15.84 11.38
N GLY A 15 14.38 -15.88 10.46
CA GLY A 15 15.36 -16.95 10.37
C GLY A 15 16.34 -16.95 11.53
N LEU A 16 16.83 -15.78 11.93
CA LEU A 16 17.70 -15.63 13.11
C LEU A 16 17.00 -16.07 14.40
N CYS A 17 15.73 -15.68 14.57
CA CYS A 17 14.90 -16.13 15.69
C CYS A 17 14.71 -17.65 15.67
N ALA A 18 14.31 -18.21 14.52
CA ALA A 18 14.13 -19.66 14.36
C ALA A 18 15.41 -20.44 14.68
N LEU A 19 16.57 -19.94 14.23
CA LEU A 19 17.86 -20.58 14.48
C LEU A 19 18.16 -20.63 15.98
N LYS A 20 18.02 -19.49 16.66
CA LYS A 20 18.25 -19.39 18.10
C LYS A 20 17.31 -20.33 18.87
N CYS A 21 16.01 -20.31 18.58
CA CYS A 21 15.06 -21.20 19.24
C CYS A 21 15.36 -22.68 18.99
N CYS A 22 15.82 -23.06 17.79
CA CYS A 22 16.24 -24.43 17.53
C CYS A 22 17.45 -24.84 18.40
N LEU A 23 18.41 -23.94 18.62
CA LEU A 23 19.57 -24.21 19.46
C LEU A 23 19.19 -24.35 20.94
N ASP A 24 18.32 -23.48 21.46
CA ASP A 24 17.84 -23.56 22.84
C ASP A 24 17.17 -24.92 23.14
N GLU A 25 16.42 -25.45 22.17
CA GLU A 25 15.70 -26.73 22.28
C GLU A 25 16.60 -27.95 21.95
N GLY A 26 17.90 -27.76 21.77
CA GLY A 26 18.84 -28.84 21.48
C GLY A 26 18.65 -29.50 20.11
N LEU A 27 18.04 -28.80 19.15
CA LEU A 27 17.92 -29.23 17.76
C LEU A 27 19.19 -28.89 16.97
N VAL A 28 19.33 -29.45 15.76
CA VAL A 28 20.47 -29.21 14.87
C VAL A 28 20.00 -28.41 13.66
N PRO A 29 20.03 -27.05 13.71
CA PRO A 29 19.59 -26.22 12.61
C PRO A 29 20.66 -26.08 11.53
N THR A 30 20.21 -26.08 10.27
CA THR A 30 20.94 -25.58 9.10
C THR A 30 20.09 -24.52 8.43
N CYS A 31 20.55 -23.27 8.42
CA CYS A 31 19.90 -22.17 7.75
C CYS A 31 20.48 -21.95 6.36
N PHE A 32 19.63 -21.80 5.35
CA PHE A 32 20.01 -21.52 3.97
C PHE A 32 19.60 -20.11 3.60
N GLU A 33 20.56 -19.27 3.24
CA GLU A 33 20.36 -17.89 2.83
C GLU A 33 20.85 -17.71 1.41
N ARG A 34 19.97 -17.25 0.53
CA ARG A 34 20.27 -17.10 -0.90
C ARG A 34 21.30 -16.01 -1.18
N SER A 35 21.37 -14.98 -0.33
CA SER A 35 22.23 -13.82 -0.51
C SER A 35 23.57 -13.97 0.23
N GLY A 36 24.44 -12.97 0.07
CA GLY A 36 25.80 -12.98 0.63
C GLY A 36 25.92 -12.56 2.10
N ASP A 37 24.82 -12.22 2.78
CA ASP A 37 24.81 -11.77 4.18
C ASP A 37 23.41 -12.03 4.80
N ILE A 38 23.28 -11.87 6.12
CA ILE A 38 22.03 -12.00 6.87
C ILE A 38 21.14 -10.73 6.73
N GLY A 39 20.01 -10.73 7.43
CA GLY A 39 19.19 -9.53 7.70
C GLY A 39 18.03 -9.30 6.74
N GLY A 40 18.07 -9.91 5.56
CA GLY A 40 16.94 -9.93 4.61
C GLY A 40 16.47 -8.54 4.20
N LEU A 41 15.24 -8.17 4.58
CA LEU A 41 14.61 -6.87 4.29
C LEU A 41 15.44 -5.68 4.78
N TRP A 42 16.04 -5.79 5.96
CA TRP A 42 16.70 -4.67 6.63
C TRP A 42 18.10 -4.37 6.05
N ARG A 43 18.65 -5.28 5.25
CA ARG A 43 19.89 -5.04 4.51
C ARG A 43 19.60 -4.23 3.25
N PHE A 44 19.81 -2.93 3.36
CA PHE A 44 19.76 -2.04 2.20
C PHE A 44 20.82 -2.46 1.17
N GLU A 45 20.39 -2.57 -0.08
CA GLU A 45 21.26 -2.69 -1.25
C GLU A 45 20.81 -1.67 -2.30
N GLU A 46 21.75 -1.15 -3.09
CA GLU A 46 21.44 -0.19 -4.14
C GLU A 46 20.54 -0.80 -5.22
N HIS A 47 20.82 -2.06 -5.57
CA HIS A 47 20.11 -2.76 -6.63
C HIS A 47 19.15 -3.80 -6.03
N PRO A 48 17.85 -3.75 -6.35
CA PRO A 48 16.91 -4.80 -5.96
C PRO A 48 17.35 -6.16 -6.50
N GLU A 49 17.39 -7.17 -5.63
CA GLU A 49 17.68 -8.55 -6.01
C GLU A 49 16.38 -9.34 -6.17
N GLU A 50 16.28 -10.17 -7.21
CA GLU A 50 15.09 -11.00 -7.46
C GLU A 50 14.83 -11.96 -6.28
N GLY A 51 13.56 -12.05 -5.86
CA GLY A 51 13.12 -12.87 -4.73
C GLY A 51 13.76 -12.53 -3.37
N ARG A 52 14.32 -11.33 -3.20
CA ARG A 52 14.63 -10.71 -1.90
C ARG A 52 13.82 -9.43 -1.74
N ALA A 53 13.42 -9.09 -0.52
CA ALA A 53 12.73 -7.82 -0.27
C ALA A 53 13.68 -6.63 -0.49
N SER A 54 13.14 -5.48 -0.87
CA SER A 54 13.91 -4.28 -1.20
C SER A 54 13.39 -3.08 -0.42
N ILE A 55 14.31 -2.35 0.21
CA ILE A 55 14.03 -1.10 0.92
C ILE A 55 14.74 0.09 0.25
N TYR A 56 14.25 1.29 0.50
CA TYR A 56 14.91 2.55 0.11
C TYR A 56 15.84 3.04 1.22
N ARG A 57 16.77 3.92 0.85
CA ARG A 57 17.91 4.27 1.71
C ARG A 57 17.47 4.84 3.06
N SER A 58 16.47 5.71 3.07
CA SER A 58 16.02 6.47 4.23
C SER A 58 15.04 5.72 5.16
N VAL A 59 14.81 4.42 4.96
CA VAL A 59 13.88 3.67 5.82
C VAL A 59 14.30 3.74 7.29
N ILE A 60 13.39 4.26 8.11
CA ILE A 60 13.44 4.24 9.58
C ILE A 60 12.28 3.37 10.06
N ILE A 61 12.56 2.45 10.98
CA ILE A 61 11.54 1.55 11.54
C ILE A 61 10.39 2.34 12.17
N ASN A 62 9.20 1.75 12.15
CA ASN A 62 7.96 2.35 12.65
C ASN A 62 7.53 1.82 14.04
N THR A 63 8.27 0.86 14.59
CA THR A 63 8.13 0.32 15.96
C THR A 63 9.34 0.74 16.78
N SER A 64 9.12 1.12 18.02
CA SER A 64 10.16 1.59 18.94
C SER A 64 11.08 0.46 19.40
N LYS A 65 12.32 0.80 19.77
CA LYS A 65 13.38 -0.16 20.10
C LYS A 65 12.98 -1.19 21.16
N GLU A 66 12.38 -0.76 22.26
CA GLU A 66 11.99 -1.65 23.38
C GLU A 66 10.80 -2.56 23.01
N MET A 67 10.04 -2.20 21.98
CA MET A 67 8.87 -2.95 21.52
C MET A 67 9.16 -3.89 20.35
N MET A 68 10.36 -3.77 19.74
CA MET A 68 10.74 -4.53 18.55
C MET A 68 11.90 -5.50 18.76
N CYS A 69 12.65 -5.39 19.87
CA CYS A 69 13.81 -6.24 20.14
C CYS A 69 13.41 -7.73 20.25
N PHE A 70 14.39 -8.62 20.03
CA PHE A 70 14.26 -10.01 20.47
C PHE A 70 14.10 -10.06 21.99
N SER A 71 13.27 -10.98 22.47
CA SER A 71 12.78 -11.00 23.85
C SER A 71 13.86 -11.18 24.92
N ASP A 72 14.99 -11.76 24.55
CA ASP A 72 16.13 -12.06 25.41
C ASP A 72 17.41 -11.30 24.99
N PHE A 73 17.28 -10.31 24.12
CA PHE A 73 18.40 -9.51 23.65
C PHE A 73 17.99 -8.06 23.40
N PRO A 74 18.05 -7.18 24.42
CA PRO A 74 17.63 -5.79 24.27
C PRO A 74 18.51 -5.06 23.25
N ILE A 75 17.93 -4.04 22.61
CA ILE A 75 18.67 -3.13 21.74
C ILE A 75 19.56 -2.24 22.62
N PRO A 76 20.80 -1.89 22.20
CA PRO A 76 21.69 -1.06 23.01
C PRO A 76 21.07 0.24 23.51
N GLU A 77 21.49 0.67 24.70
CA GLU A 77 20.93 1.84 25.40
C GLU A 77 21.08 3.13 24.57
N ASP A 78 22.20 3.29 23.87
CA ASP A 78 22.56 4.44 23.06
C ASP A 78 21.86 4.48 21.68
N PHE A 79 21.21 3.39 21.27
CA PHE A 79 20.48 3.37 20.00
C PHE A 79 19.20 4.22 20.10
N PRO A 80 18.83 4.92 19.01
CA PRO A 80 17.62 5.75 18.98
C PRO A 80 16.36 4.88 19.06
N ASN A 81 15.28 5.44 19.61
CA ASN A 81 13.99 4.73 19.73
C ASN A 81 13.45 4.25 18.38
N TYR A 82 13.60 5.04 17.33
CA TYR A 82 13.28 4.65 15.95
C TYR A 82 14.56 4.66 15.13
N MET A 83 15.00 3.48 14.73
CA MET A 83 16.29 3.26 14.09
C MET A 83 16.20 3.30 12.57
N HIS A 84 17.21 3.90 11.95
CA HIS A 84 17.51 3.71 10.54
C HIS A 84 17.81 2.23 10.25
N ASN A 85 17.50 1.75 9.04
CA ASN A 85 17.73 0.36 8.62
C ASN A 85 19.17 -0.15 8.91
N SER A 86 20.18 0.71 8.79
CA SER A 86 21.57 0.35 9.10
C SER A 86 21.78 -0.02 10.58
N LYS A 87 21.09 0.63 11.51
CA LYS A 87 21.14 0.32 12.95
C LYS A 87 20.40 -0.97 13.28
N ILE A 88 19.32 -1.28 12.55
CA ILE A 88 18.66 -2.60 12.63
C ILE A 88 19.62 -3.71 12.19
N MET A 89 20.36 -3.49 11.09
CA MET A 89 21.38 -4.45 10.63
C MET A 89 22.52 -4.63 11.63
N GLU A 90 22.96 -3.55 12.27
CA GLU A 90 23.94 -3.60 13.36
C GLU A 90 23.43 -4.50 14.50
N TYR A 91 22.19 -4.27 14.95
CA TYR A 91 21.54 -5.09 15.98
C TYR A 91 21.41 -6.57 15.59
N PHE A 92 21.04 -6.89 14.35
CA PHE A 92 20.98 -8.29 13.89
C PHE A 92 22.34 -8.97 13.87
N ARG A 93 23.41 -8.24 13.54
CA ARG A 93 24.78 -8.78 13.62
C ARG A 93 25.18 -9.02 15.07
N MET A 94 24.85 -8.11 15.98
CA MET A 94 25.08 -8.31 17.42
C MET A 94 24.36 -9.56 17.94
N TYR A 95 23.08 -9.73 17.59
CA TYR A 95 22.30 -10.92 17.98
C TYR A 95 22.90 -12.21 17.40
N ALA A 96 23.24 -12.21 16.12
CA ALA A 96 23.83 -13.39 15.45
C ALA A 96 25.21 -13.75 16.00
N GLN A 97 26.02 -12.77 16.41
CA GLN A 97 27.30 -13.01 17.05
C GLN A 97 27.14 -13.50 18.49
N HIS A 98 26.26 -12.87 19.27
CA HIS A 98 26.05 -13.19 20.68
C HIS A 98 25.62 -14.64 20.90
N PHE A 99 24.69 -15.13 20.08
CA PHE A 99 24.19 -16.50 20.13
C PHE A 99 24.93 -17.47 19.19
N ASP A 100 26.04 -17.03 18.58
CA ASP A 100 26.86 -17.83 17.65
C ASP A 100 26.04 -18.53 16.55
N LEU A 101 25.15 -17.75 15.91
CA LEU A 101 24.20 -18.24 14.91
C LEU A 101 24.87 -18.40 13.53
N LEU A 102 25.89 -17.58 13.24
CA LEU A 102 26.47 -17.48 11.89
C LEU A 102 27.04 -18.81 11.37
N ARG A 103 27.61 -19.66 12.24
CA ARG A 103 28.14 -20.98 11.86
C ARG A 103 27.09 -21.96 11.34
N HIS A 104 25.82 -21.70 11.63
CA HIS A 104 24.69 -22.52 11.18
C HIS A 104 24.08 -22.02 9.86
N ILE A 105 24.59 -20.90 9.31
CA ILE A 105 24.04 -20.26 8.12
C ILE A 105 24.94 -20.56 6.91
N ARG A 106 24.35 -21.18 5.89
CA ARG A 106 24.94 -21.34 4.56
C ARG A 106 24.47 -20.19 3.68
N LEU A 107 25.33 -19.18 3.55
CA LEU A 107 25.14 -18.03 2.65
C LEU A 107 25.27 -18.47 1.19
N ARG A 108 24.80 -17.63 0.25
CA ARG A 108 24.81 -17.90 -1.20
C ARG A 108 24.27 -19.29 -1.55
N THR A 109 23.24 -19.72 -0.85
CA THR A 109 22.63 -21.04 -1.00
C THR A 109 21.12 -20.89 -1.12
N SER A 110 20.61 -21.07 -2.33
CA SER A 110 19.18 -20.98 -2.63
C SER A 110 18.50 -22.32 -2.34
N VAL A 111 17.33 -22.31 -1.70
CA VAL A 111 16.48 -23.50 -1.60
C VAL A 111 15.58 -23.55 -2.83
N CYS A 112 15.75 -24.56 -3.67
CA CYS A 112 15.05 -24.69 -4.95
C CYS A 112 13.77 -25.54 -4.82
N ARG A 113 13.78 -26.53 -3.92
CA ARG A 113 12.64 -27.43 -3.70
C ARG A 113 12.60 -27.94 -2.27
N VAL A 114 11.40 -28.02 -1.71
CA VAL A 114 11.11 -28.74 -0.47
C VAL A 114 10.01 -29.75 -0.78
N ALA A 115 10.26 -31.03 -0.54
CA ALA A 115 9.32 -32.10 -0.81
C ALA A 115 9.24 -33.08 0.36
N LYS A 116 8.06 -33.66 0.58
CA LYS A 116 7.92 -34.79 1.50
C LYS A 116 8.70 -35.98 0.93
N ARG A 117 9.43 -36.71 1.78
CA ARG A 117 10.04 -37.98 1.34
C ARG A 117 8.97 -39.03 1.02
N PRO A 118 9.29 -40.05 0.20
CA PRO A 118 8.37 -41.16 -0.06
C PRO A 118 7.89 -41.88 1.22
N ASP A 119 8.73 -41.93 2.25
CA ASP A 119 8.47 -42.55 3.56
C ASP A 119 7.92 -41.56 4.60
N PHE A 120 7.46 -40.37 4.20
CA PHE A 120 7.02 -39.29 5.10
C PHE A 120 5.95 -39.73 6.10
N ALA A 121 5.03 -40.63 5.72
CA ALA A 121 3.99 -41.10 6.63
C ALA A 121 4.56 -41.82 7.86
N ALA A 122 5.74 -42.43 7.74
CA ALA A 122 6.45 -43.08 8.84
C ALA A 122 7.50 -42.16 9.48
N THR A 123 8.19 -41.34 8.69
CA THR A 123 9.36 -40.57 9.15
C THR A 123 9.08 -39.10 9.46
N GLY A 124 8.10 -38.49 8.80
CA GLY A 124 7.86 -37.04 8.81
C GLY A 124 8.95 -36.20 8.14
N GLN A 125 9.89 -36.82 7.41
CA GLN A 125 11.09 -36.16 6.90
C GLN A 125 10.91 -35.48 5.54
N TRP A 126 11.64 -34.40 5.36
CA TRP A 126 11.63 -33.57 4.16
C TRP A 126 12.93 -33.74 3.38
N GLU A 127 12.80 -33.77 2.06
CA GLU A 127 13.89 -33.60 1.12
C GLU A 127 13.99 -32.11 0.75
N VAL A 128 15.15 -31.52 0.98
CA VAL A 128 15.45 -30.12 0.66
C VAL A 128 16.53 -30.09 -0.41
N VAL A 129 16.21 -29.53 -1.57
CA VAL A 129 17.13 -29.32 -2.68
C VAL A 129 17.65 -27.89 -2.62
N THR A 130 18.97 -27.75 -2.53
CA THR A 130 19.64 -26.46 -2.47
C THR A 130 20.61 -26.29 -3.62
N GLU A 131 20.79 -25.06 -4.07
CA GLU A 131 21.77 -24.70 -5.10
C GLU A 131 22.77 -23.67 -4.57
N SER A 132 24.05 -23.96 -4.73
CA SER A 132 25.15 -23.04 -4.42
C SER A 132 26.20 -23.11 -5.51
N GLN A 133 26.60 -21.95 -6.05
CA GLN A 133 27.60 -21.86 -7.13
C GLN A 133 27.28 -22.77 -8.34
N GLY A 134 25.99 -22.88 -8.70
CA GLY A 134 25.52 -23.73 -9.80
C GLY A 134 25.54 -25.23 -9.53
N LYS A 135 25.87 -25.66 -8.31
CA LYS A 135 25.82 -27.07 -7.89
C LYS A 135 24.59 -27.29 -7.02
N GLN A 136 23.84 -28.34 -7.36
CA GLN A 136 22.69 -28.77 -6.56
C GLN A 136 23.09 -29.85 -5.56
N GLU A 137 22.63 -29.69 -4.34
CA GLU A 137 22.76 -30.64 -3.25
C GLU A 137 21.37 -31.02 -2.75
N VAL A 138 21.21 -32.28 -2.37
CA VAL A 138 19.98 -32.80 -1.77
C VAL A 138 20.31 -33.26 -0.36
N ALA A 139 19.54 -32.78 0.61
CA ALA A 139 19.69 -33.15 2.01
C ALA A 139 18.34 -33.46 2.66
N VAL A 140 18.35 -34.39 3.61
CA VAL A 140 17.18 -34.80 4.37
C VAL A 140 17.16 -34.11 5.73
N PHE A 141 15.98 -33.64 6.13
CA PHE A 141 15.74 -32.96 7.40
C PHE A 141 14.47 -33.50 8.07
N ASP A 142 14.45 -33.47 9.40
CA ASP A 142 13.31 -33.92 10.21
C ASP A 142 12.20 -32.86 10.27
N ALA A 143 12.56 -31.58 10.08
CA ALA A 143 11.61 -30.47 10.00
C ALA A 143 12.13 -29.35 9.10
N VAL A 144 11.22 -28.50 8.63
CA VAL A 144 11.52 -27.31 7.81
C VAL A 144 10.80 -26.10 8.39
N LEU A 145 11.53 -25.00 8.56
CA LEU A 145 11.00 -23.70 8.95
C LEU A 145 11.18 -22.71 7.80
N VAL A 146 10.07 -22.19 7.27
CA VAL A 146 10.07 -21.25 6.13
C VAL A 146 10.12 -19.82 6.65
N CYS A 147 11.19 -19.09 6.35
CA CYS A 147 11.47 -17.73 6.85
C CYS A 147 11.76 -16.74 5.71
N THR A 148 11.15 -16.94 4.53
CA THR A 148 11.39 -16.14 3.31
C THR A 148 10.80 -14.74 3.34
N GLY A 149 9.92 -14.45 4.31
CA GLY A 149 9.16 -13.20 4.36
C GLY A 149 8.10 -13.10 3.26
N HIS A 150 7.44 -11.95 3.16
CA HIS A 150 6.30 -11.73 2.25
C HIS A 150 6.33 -10.37 1.52
N HIS A 151 7.38 -9.58 1.69
CA HIS A 151 7.57 -8.28 1.03
C HIS A 151 8.52 -8.34 -0.17
N THR A 152 8.60 -9.50 -0.84
CA THR A 152 9.46 -9.70 -2.01
C THR A 152 8.72 -9.33 -3.29
N GLU A 153 7.60 -9.98 -3.60
CA GLU A 153 6.93 -9.78 -4.89
C GLU A 153 6.20 -8.44 -4.96
N ALA A 154 6.55 -7.64 -5.97
CA ALA A 154 5.88 -6.37 -6.23
C ALA A 154 4.49 -6.62 -6.82
N TYR A 155 3.47 -6.03 -6.20
CA TYR A 155 2.12 -6.04 -6.76
C TYR A 155 1.87 -4.79 -7.59
N LEU A 156 1.90 -4.94 -8.91
CA LEU A 156 1.77 -3.83 -9.86
C LEU A 156 0.60 -4.05 -10.83
N PRO A 157 -0.64 -3.70 -10.45
CA PRO A 157 -1.85 -3.98 -11.25
C PRO A 157 -2.04 -2.95 -12.38
N LEU A 158 -1.16 -2.99 -13.39
CA LEU A 158 -1.13 -2.02 -14.51
C LEU A 158 -2.47 -1.90 -15.24
N SER A 159 -3.20 -3.01 -15.39
CA SER A 159 -4.53 -3.06 -16.03
C SER A 159 -5.60 -2.21 -15.32
N THR A 160 -5.37 -1.85 -14.05
CA THR A 160 -6.31 -1.01 -13.26
C THR A 160 -6.16 0.49 -13.59
N PHE A 161 -5.19 0.87 -14.42
CA PHE A 161 -4.93 2.25 -14.84
C PHE A 161 -5.16 2.43 -16.34
N PRO A 162 -6.41 2.63 -16.80
CA PRO A 162 -6.71 2.85 -18.22
C PRO A 162 -5.95 4.05 -18.78
N GLY A 163 -5.28 3.89 -19.93
CA GLY A 163 -4.51 4.95 -20.56
C GLY A 163 -3.05 5.03 -20.12
N LEU A 164 -2.61 4.18 -19.18
CA LEU A 164 -1.22 4.13 -18.72
C LEU A 164 -0.26 3.77 -19.87
N GLU A 165 -0.71 3.00 -20.85
CA GLU A 165 0.06 2.67 -22.07
C GLU A 165 0.44 3.90 -22.92
N LYS A 166 -0.26 5.03 -22.72
CA LYS A 166 0.01 6.32 -23.39
C LYS A 166 0.89 7.24 -22.56
N PHE A 167 1.22 6.87 -21.32
CA PHE A 167 2.06 7.68 -20.45
C PHE A 167 3.50 7.63 -20.94
N ALA A 168 3.98 8.76 -21.46
CA ALA A 168 5.35 8.89 -21.99
C ALA A 168 6.42 9.11 -20.89
N GLY A 169 6.01 9.25 -19.63
CA GLY A 169 6.93 9.28 -18.49
C GLY A 169 7.30 7.87 -18.03
N TRP A 170 8.23 7.78 -17.09
CA TRP A 170 8.57 6.52 -16.44
C TRP A 170 7.79 6.35 -15.13
N TYR A 171 7.55 5.11 -14.76
CA TYR A 171 6.95 4.71 -13.49
C TYR A 171 7.74 3.54 -12.91
N LEU A 172 7.64 3.34 -11.60
CA LEU A 172 8.24 2.21 -10.90
C LEU A 172 7.38 1.83 -9.70
N HIS A 173 7.53 0.60 -9.22
CA HIS A 173 6.95 0.18 -7.95
C HIS A 173 7.83 0.65 -6.78
N SER A 174 7.28 0.84 -5.59
CA SER A 174 8.03 1.29 -4.40
C SER A 174 9.23 0.39 -4.05
N ARG A 175 9.19 -0.88 -4.46
CA ARG A 175 10.29 -1.86 -4.37
C ARG A 175 11.57 -1.39 -5.06
N ASP A 176 11.43 -0.66 -6.17
CA ASP A 176 12.55 -0.20 -7.01
C ASP A 176 12.98 1.22 -6.65
N TYR A 177 12.25 1.90 -5.76
CA TYR A 177 12.67 3.18 -5.22
C TYR A 177 13.86 3.00 -4.27
N LYS A 178 14.87 3.86 -4.40
CA LYS A 178 16.10 3.80 -3.59
C LYS A 178 16.47 5.13 -2.98
N SER A 179 16.34 6.18 -3.78
CA SER A 179 16.78 7.51 -3.41
C SER A 179 15.99 8.56 -4.20
N PRO A 180 15.91 9.80 -3.68
CA PRO A 180 15.09 10.83 -4.30
C PRO A 180 15.73 11.44 -5.56
N GLN A 181 17.04 11.36 -5.75
CA GLN A 181 17.80 12.17 -6.72
C GLN A 181 17.23 12.13 -8.16
N SER A 182 16.78 10.96 -8.63
CA SER A 182 16.19 10.79 -9.97
C SER A 182 14.90 11.60 -10.21
N PHE A 183 14.30 12.16 -9.17
CA PHE A 183 13.06 12.93 -9.19
C PHE A 183 13.26 14.44 -9.03
N LEU A 184 14.50 14.92 -8.96
CA LEU A 184 14.83 16.33 -8.81
C LEU A 184 14.13 17.18 -9.89
N GLY A 185 13.37 18.19 -9.46
CA GLY A 185 12.64 19.10 -10.35
C GLY A 185 11.50 18.46 -11.16
N LYS A 186 11.16 17.18 -10.93
CA LYS A 186 10.08 16.48 -11.64
C LYS A 186 8.72 16.71 -10.96
N ARG A 187 7.65 16.42 -11.69
CA ARG A 187 6.30 16.32 -11.13
C ARG A 187 6.00 14.85 -10.90
N VAL A 188 5.72 14.47 -9.67
CA VAL A 188 5.60 13.07 -9.26
C VAL A 188 4.19 12.79 -8.79
N VAL A 189 3.63 11.65 -9.21
CA VAL A 189 2.40 11.10 -8.63
C VAL A 189 2.78 9.84 -7.88
N VAL A 190 2.52 9.82 -6.57
CA VAL A 190 2.65 8.63 -5.73
C VAL A 190 1.27 7.99 -5.58
N VAL A 191 1.16 6.71 -5.92
CA VAL A 191 -0.11 5.98 -5.90
C VAL A 191 -0.16 5.04 -4.70
N GLY A 192 -1.09 5.28 -3.78
CA GLY A 192 -1.28 4.49 -2.56
C GLY A 192 -0.76 5.19 -1.30
N THR A 193 -1.48 4.98 -0.20
CA THR A 193 -1.21 5.61 1.11
C THR A 193 -0.71 4.60 2.15
N GLY A 194 -0.06 3.51 1.74
CA GLY A 194 0.69 2.66 2.67
C GLY A 194 1.95 3.37 3.19
N ASN A 195 2.63 2.78 4.19
CA ASN A 195 3.85 3.35 4.79
C ASN A 195 4.88 3.79 3.73
N SER A 196 5.25 2.90 2.80
CA SER A 196 6.20 3.26 1.73
C SER A 196 5.70 4.38 0.83
N GLY A 197 4.40 4.42 0.50
CA GLY A 197 3.86 5.47 -0.36
C GLY A 197 3.94 6.84 0.30
N ILE A 198 3.60 6.93 1.58
CA ILE A 198 3.66 8.20 2.31
C ILE A 198 5.10 8.64 2.55
N ASP A 199 5.98 7.74 2.98
CA ASP A 199 7.40 8.07 3.21
C ASP A 199 8.07 8.56 1.93
N ILE A 200 7.84 7.88 0.80
CA ILE A 200 8.36 8.31 -0.51
C ILE A 200 7.75 9.65 -0.93
N ALA A 201 6.44 9.86 -0.73
CA ALA A 201 5.81 11.14 -1.07
C ALA A 201 6.38 12.31 -0.26
N VAL A 202 6.61 12.11 1.03
CA VAL A 202 7.24 13.09 1.93
C VAL A 202 8.69 13.33 1.50
N GLU A 203 9.50 12.29 1.30
CA GLU A 203 10.89 12.43 0.88
C GLU A 203 11.02 13.18 -0.46
N LEU A 204 10.20 12.81 -1.44
CA LEU A 204 10.20 13.47 -2.75
C LEU A 204 9.72 14.91 -2.69
N SER A 205 8.89 15.29 -1.71
CA SER A 205 8.40 16.66 -1.57
C SER A 205 9.52 17.67 -1.27
N HIS A 206 10.70 17.22 -0.84
CA HIS A 206 11.85 18.10 -0.60
C HIS A 206 12.58 18.53 -1.88
N ILE A 207 12.45 17.78 -2.97
CA ILE A 207 13.31 17.92 -4.16
C ILE A 207 12.54 17.92 -5.49
N ALA A 208 11.35 17.35 -5.51
CA ALA A 208 10.48 17.37 -6.69
C ALA A 208 9.90 18.78 -6.88
N LYS A 209 9.56 19.12 -8.11
CA LYS A 209 8.84 20.37 -8.40
C LYS A 209 7.43 20.37 -7.82
N GLN A 210 6.78 19.20 -7.83
CA GLN A 210 5.51 19.00 -7.14
C GLN A 210 5.24 17.51 -6.93
N VAL A 211 4.68 17.14 -5.77
CA VAL A 211 4.24 15.77 -5.48
C VAL A 211 2.71 15.72 -5.37
N PHE A 212 2.11 14.73 -6.01
CA PHE A 212 0.69 14.41 -5.88
C PHE A 212 0.53 13.04 -5.22
N LEU A 213 -0.25 12.97 -4.16
CA LEU A 213 -0.57 11.72 -3.47
C LEU A 213 -1.96 11.24 -3.90
N SER A 214 -2.01 10.11 -4.60
CA SER A 214 -3.25 9.48 -5.05
C SER A 214 -3.69 8.42 -4.06
N THR A 215 -4.87 8.61 -3.48
CA THR A 215 -5.48 7.68 -2.54
C THR A 215 -6.86 7.23 -3.02
N ARG A 216 -7.17 5.94 -2.84
CA ARG A 216 -8.48 5.38 -3.18
C ARG A 216 -9.51 5.62 -2.08
N ARG A 217 -9.10 5.45 -0.81
CA ARG A 217 -10.01 5.42 0.34
C ARG A 217 -9.52 6.24 1.53
N GLY A 218 -8.47 7.04 1.41
CA GLY A 218 -7.83 7.67 2.58
C GLY A 218 -6.98 6.69 3.39
N THR A 219 -6.40 7.16 4.49
CA THR A 219 -5.74 6.36 5.53
C THR A 219 -5.75 7.12 6.85
N TRP A 220 -5.78 6.39 7.97
CA TRP A 220 -5.48 6.98 9.26
C TRP A 220 -3.98 7.11 9.44
N LEU A 221 -3.51 8.30 9.85
CA LEU A 221 -2.11 8.59 10.04
C LEU A 221 -1.74 8.61 11.53
N LEU A 222 -0.82 7.74 11.91
CA LEU A 222 -0.17 7.73 13.21
C LEU A 222 1.17 8.44 13.13
N HIS A 223 1.56 9.06 14.25
CA HIS A 223 2.89 9.63 14.44
C HIS A 223 3.68 8.72 15.37
N ARG A 224 5.00 8.66 15.16
CA ARG A 224 5.96 7.99 16.03
C ARG A 224 5.99 8.67 17.41
N VAL A 225 6.00 9.99 17.41
CA VAL A 225 6.03 10.81 18.63
C VAL A 225 4.60 11.00 19.16
N ALA A 226 4.35 10.46 20.35
CA ALA A 226 3.10 10.57 21.08
C ALA A 226 3.14 11.65 22.17
N ASP A 227 2.20 11.59 23.11
CA ASP A 227 2.06 12.56 24.19
C ASP A 227 3.33 12.54 25.07
N GLY A 228 3.81 13.72 25.45
CA GLY A 228 5.04 13.86 26.25
C GLY A 228 6.33 13.53 25.51
N GLY A 229 6.28 13.28 24.19
CA GLY A 229 7.47 12.99 23.37
C GLY A 229 7.87 11.50 23.35
N TYR A 230 7.11 10.63 24.01
CA TYR A 230 7.38 9.20 24.05
C TYR A 230 6.98 8.49 22.75
N PRO A 231 7.56 7.31 22.46
CA PRO A 231 7.10 6.46 21.37
C PRO A 231 5.62 6.05 21.52
N PHE A 232 4.88 6.09 20.41
CA PHE A 232 3.44 5.82 20.40
C PHE A 232 3.10 4.40 20.88
N ASP A 233 3.78 3.40 20.33
CA ASP A 233 3.62 2.00 20.67
C ASP A 233 3.94 1.72 22.15
N PHE A 234 5.03 2.29 22.66
CA PHE A 234 5.38 2.19 24.08
C PHE A 234 4.29 2.79 24.99
N SER A 235 3.67 3.89 24.56
CA SER A 235 2.65 4.59 25.34
C SER A 235 1.27 3.93 25.32
N TYR A 236 0.91 3.26 24.21
CA TYR A 236 -0.46 2.75 23.99
C TYR A 236 -0.60 1.23 23.86
N LEU A 237 0.50 0.47 23.87
CA LEU A 237 0.49 -0.99 23.85
C LEU A 237 0.89 -1.55 25.22
N SER A 238 -0.02 -1.51 26.18
CA SER A 238 0.17 -2.12 27.51
C SER A 238 -0.90 -3.16 27.82
N ARG A 239 -0.62 -4.07 28.75
CA ARG A 239 -1.59 -5.09 29.21
C ARG A 239 -2.86 -4.47 29.77
N PHE A 240 -2.75 -3.36 30.49
CA PHE A 240 -3.91 -2.63 31.01
C PHE A 240 -4.77 -2.07 29.87
N ILE A 241 -4.16 -1.42 28.86
CA ILE A 241 -4.89 -0.91 27.70
C ILE A 241 -5.49 -2.06 26.88
N GLN A 242 -4.79 -3.19 26.75
CA GLN A 242 -5.31 -4.38 26.10
C GLN A 242 -6.53 -4.94 26.85
N LEU A 243 -6.48 -5.03 28.18
CA LEU A 243 -7.61 -5.43 29.01
C LEU A 243 -8.80 -4.47 28.82
N VAL A 244 -8.57 -3.16 28.94
CA VAL A 244 -9.62 -2.15 28.71
C VAL A 244 -10.21 -2.29 27.29
N ARG A 245 -9.38 -2.47 26.26
CA ARG A 245 -9.84 -2.70 24.88
C ARG A 245 -10.62 -3.99 24.71
N SER A 246 -10.27 -5.04 25.46
CA SER A 246 -11.00 -6.33 25.42
C SER A 246 -12.37 -6.25 26.08
N LEU A 247 -12.55 -5.33 27.04
CA LEU A 247 -13.80 -5.09 27.74
C LEU A 247 -14.71 -4.07 27.03
N LEU A 248 -14.13 -3.15 26.25
CA LEU A 248 -14.87 -2.12 25.52
C LEU A 248 -15.36 -2.62 24.15
N PRO A 249 -16.56 -2.22 23.71
CA PRO A 249 -17.00 -2.48 22.34
C PRO A 249 -16.02 -1.90 21.31
N HIS A 250 -15.77 -2.64 20.22
CA HIS A 250 -14.85 -2.26 19.14
C HIS A 250 -15.05 -0.82 18.64
N ASN A 251 -16.31 -0.38 18.52
CA ASN A 251 -16.68 0.96 18.07
C ASN A 251 -16.23 2.06 19.04
N ALA A 252 -16.29 1.82 20.35
CA ALA A 252 -15.88 2.78 21.37
C ALA A 252 -14.35 2.92 21.40
N SER A 253 -13.63 1.80 21.36
CA SER A 253 -12.16 1.77 21.26
C SER A 253 -11.67 2.49 20.00
N SER A 254 -12.32 2.24 18.86
CA SER A 254 -12.03 2.93 17.61
C SER A 254 -12.31 4.42 17.69
N LEU A 255 -13.46 4.83 18.23
CA LEU A 255 -13.82 6.25 18.38
C LEU A 255 -12.83 7.01 19.26
N PHE A 256 -12.40 6.40 20.37
CA PHE A 256 -11.42 6.99 21.26
C PHE A 256 -10.10 7.27 20.53
N LEU A 257 -9.59 6.26 19.81
CA LEU A 257 -8.34 6.40 19.09
C LEU A 257 -8.46 7.39 17.92
N GLU A 258 -9.54 7.33 17.13
CA GLU A 258 -9.82 8.30 16.06
C GLU A 258 -9.90 9.74 16.57
N ARG A 259 -10.56 9.97 17.72
CA ARG A 259 -10.59 11.31 18.35
C ARG A 259 -9.19 11.78 18.70
N LYS A 260 -8.36 10.91 19.25
CA LYS A 260 -6.97 11.22 19.59
C LYS A 260 -6.15 11.59 18.36
N LEU A 261 -6.32 10.86 17.25
CA LEU A 261 -5.63 11.17 15.99
C LEU A 261 -6.11 12.48 15.38
N ASN A 262 -7.42 12.73 15.38
CA ASN A 262 -7.98 13.97 14.87
C ASN A 262 -7.65 15.19 15.74
N ALA A 263 -7.41 15.00 17.05
CA ALA A 263 -6.94 16.07 17.91
C ALA A 263 -5.52 16.55 17.55
N ARG A 264 -4.70 15.69 16.92
CA ARG A 264 -3.38 16.08 16.42
C ARG A 264 -3.49 16.83 15.09
N PHE A 265 -4.29 16.32 14.16
CA PHE A 265 -4.72 17.04 12.96
C PHE A 265 -5.98 16.39 12.39
N ASP A 266 -6.90 17.19 11.86
CA ASP A 266 -8.18 16.71 11.33
C ASP A 266 -7.96 15.95 10.00
N HIS A 267 -8.16 14.63 10.01
CA HIS A 267 -7.94 13.82 8.82
C HIS A 267 -8.94 14.11 7.70
N ALA A 268 -10.15 14.58 8.03
CA ALA A 268 -11.17 14.96 7.07
C ALA A 268 -10.75 16.23 6.33
N LEU A 269 -10.29 17.24 7.08
CA LEU A 269 -9.78 18.50 6.53
C LEU A 269 -8.61 18.26 5.56
N TYR A 270 -7.73 17.32 5.88
CA TYR A 270 -6.58 16.97 5.05
C TYR A 270 -6.92 15.97 3.93
N GLY A 271 -8.20 15.56 3.78
CA GLY A 271 -8.64 14.63 2.74
C GLY A 271 -8.08 13.20 2.89
N LEU A 272 -7.61 12.84 4.09
CA LEU A 272 -7.04 11.54 4.43
C LEU A 272 -8.05 10.63 5.13
N GLN A 273 -9.15 11.14 5.68
CA GLN A 273 -10.10 10.32 6.44
C GLN A 273 -10.63 9.13 5.64
N PRO A 274 -10.44 7.89 6.12
CA PRO A 274 -10.95 6.72 5.43
C PRO A 274 -12.39 6.36 5.83
N GLN A 275 -13.01 5.50 5.01
CA GLN A 275 -14.35 4.97 5.26
C GLN A 275 -14.41 3.88 6.33
N HIS A 276 -13.26 3.31 6.73
CA HIS A 276 -13.16 2.27 7.75
C HIS A 276 -12.68 2.83 9.09
N ARG A 277 -12.92 2.11 10.19
CA ARG A 277 -12.44 2.49 11.52
C ARG A 277 -10.94 2.30 11.64
N ILE A 278 -10.33 2.97 12.60
CA ILE A 278 -8.87 2.90 12.83
C ILE A 278 -8.37 1.47 13.15
N LEU A 279 -9.18 0.64 13.80
CA LEU A 279 -8.79 -0.72 14.19
C LEU A 279 -9.13 -1.78 13.12
N ASP A 280 -9.92 -1.43 12.09
CA ASP A 280 -10.32 -2.38 11.03
C ASP A 280 -9.17 -2.69 10.06
N GLN A 281 -8.21 -1.78 9.93
CA GLN A 281 -7.06 -1.90 9.03
C GLN A 281 -5.82 -1.26 9.65
N HIS A 282 -4.65 -1.73 9.24
CA HIS A 282 -3.39 -1.17 9.72
C HIS A 282 -3.25 0.30 9.30
N PRO A 283 -3.05 1.23 10.25
CA PRO A 283 -2.83 2.62 9.93
C PRO A 283 -1.43 2.87 9.34
N THR A 284 -1.26 4.03 8.73
CA THR A 284 0.02 4.46 8.17
C THR A 284 0.77 5.31 9.20
N ILE A 285 2.08 5.11 9.35
CA ILE A 285 2.92 5.84 10.30
C ILE A 285 3.79 6.82 9.53
N ASN A 286 3.61 8.12 9.75
CA ASN A 286 4.49 9.16 9.23
C ASN A 286 4.31 10.45 10.04
N ASP A 287 5.43 11.14 10.31
CA ASP A 287 5.44 12.29 11.21
C ASP A 287 5.26 13.65 10.51
N ASP A 288 5.37 13.70 9.18
CA ASP A 288 5.59 14.95 8.44
C ASP A 288 4.62 15.19 7.29
N LEU A 289 3.86 14.17 6.85
CA LEU A 289 2.90 14.29 5.75
C LEU A 289 1.91 15.46 5.94
N PRO A 290 1.30 15.69 7.12
CA PRO A 290 0.41 16.84 7.31
C PRO A 290 1.12 18.17 7.07
N ASN A 291 2.38 18.32 7.52
CA ASN A 291 3.17 19.53 7.30
C ASN A 291 3.47 19.74 5.81
N ARG A 292 3.73 18.66 5.07
CA ARG A 292 3.94 18.72 3.62
C ARG A 292 2.67 19.10 2.86
N ILE A 293 1.51 18.63 3.30
CA ILE A 293 0.23 18.96 2.68
C ILE A 293 -0.13 20.44 2.92
N ILE A 294 -0.05 20.91 4.16
CA ILE A 294 -0.42 22.30 4.49
C ILE A 294 0.54 23.31 3.85
N ALA A 295 1.81 22.95 3.65
CA ALA A 295 2.78 23.76 2.90
C ALA A 295 2.58 23.71 1.38
N GLY A 296 1.64 22.89 0.87
CA GLY A 296 1.38 22.74 -0.57
C GLY A 296 2.45 21.95 -1.35
N MET A 297 3.38 21.30 -0.64
CA MET A 297 4.47 20.50 -1.20
C MET A 297 3.99 19.09 -1.62
N VAL A 298 2.92 18.61 -0.99
CA VAL A 298 2.19 17.40 -1.37
C VAL A 298 0.72 17.76 -1.57
N LEU A 299 0.18 17.50 -2.74
CA LEU A 299 -1.23 17.72 -3.05
C LEU A 299 -1.97 16.39 -3.15
N LEU A 300 -3.18 16.29 -2.58
CA LEU A 300 -4.00 15.11 -2.84
C LEU A 300 -4.53 15.13 -4.28
N ALA A 301 -4.31 14.04 -5.02
CA ALA A 301 -4.69 13.95 -6.44
C ALA A 301 -6.20 14.11 -6.66
N CYS A 302 -7.03 13.66 -5.70
CA CYS A 302 -8.48 13.88 -5.71
C CYS A 302 -8.87 15.37 -5.59
N GLN A 303 -8.00 16.20 -5.02
CA GLN A 303 -8.18 17.65 -4.84
C GLN A 303 -7.63 18.48 -6.01
N VAL A 304 -7.15 17.86 -7.11
CA VAL A 304 -6.88 18.60 -8.36
C VAL A 304 -8.19 19.20 -8.94
N GLY A 305 -9.36 18.97 -8.32
CA GLY A 305 -10.57 19.76 -8.57
C GLY A 305 -11.19 19.53 -9.95
N VAL A 306 -10.69 18.54 -10.70
CA VAL A 306 -11.07 18.24 -12.08
C VAL A 306 -12.33 17.38 -12.21
N LYS A 307 -12.66 16.59 -11.18
CA LYS A 307 -13.90 15.78 -11.17
C LYS A 307 -15.10 16.72 -11.18
N PRO A 308 -15.99 16.75 -12.18
CA PRO A 308 -17.14 17.64 -12.20
C PRO A 308 -18.11 17.33 -11.04
N ASN A 309 -18.61 18.38 -10.35
CA ASN A 309 -19.65 18.22 -9.34
C ASN A 309 -20.99 18.18 -10.07
N LEU A 310 -21.61 17.01 -10.14
CA LEU A 310 -22.86 16.82 -10.86
C LEU A 310 -23.99 17.68 -10.31
N LEU A 311 -24.12 17.82 -8.98
CA LEU A 311 -25.18 18.64 -8.37
C LEU A 311 -25.06 20.10 -8.80
N THR A 312 -23.85 20.68 -8.71
CA THR A 312 -23.61 22.04 -9.21
C THR A 312 -23.84 22.13 -10.71
N LEU A 313 -23.41 21.12 -11.47
CA LEU A 313 -23.54 21.10 -12.93
C LEU A 313 -25.01 21.03 -13.37
N PHE A 314 -25.86 20.28 -12.65
CA PHE A 314 -27.31 20.22 -12.89
C PHE A 314 -27.97 21.59 -12.67
N LEU A 315 -27.47 22.39 -11.72
CA LEU A 315 -27.97 23.74 -11.47
C LEU A 315 -27.46 24.77 -12.50
N THR A 316 -26.22 24.65 -12.96
CA THR A 316 -25.59 25.66 -13.83
C THR A 316 -25.65 25.36 -15.33
N ASP A 317 -25.63 24.08 -15.71
CA ASP A 317 -25.66 23.63 -17.11
C ASP A 317 -26.30 22.22 -17.21
N PRO A 318 -27.65 22.13 -17.11
CA PRO A 318 -28.36 20.86 -17.05
C PRO A 318 -28.16 19.99 -18.30
N LYS A 319 -27.93 20.61 -19.46
CA LYS A 319 -27.66 19.88 -20.72
C LYS A 319 -26.32 19.18 -20.68
N LEU A 320 -25.28 19.87 -20.21
CA LEU A 320 -23.97 19.25 -19.99
C LEU A 320 -24.04 18.21 -18.86
N ALA A 321 -24.79 18.49 -17.78
CA ALA A 321 -24.95 17.56 -16.67
C ALA A 321 -25.57 16.22 -17.08
N LEU A 322 -26.61 16.24 -17.93
CA LEU A 322 -27.22 15.02 -18.46
C LEU A 322 -26.25 14.21 -19.33
N GLU A 323 -25.44 14.85 -20.17
CA GLU A 323 -24.43 14.16 -20.99
C GLU A 323 -23.24 13.66 -20.15
N VAL A 324 -22.87 14.35 -19.07
CA VAL A 324 -21.81 13.90 -18.15
C VAL A 324 -22.31 12.74 -17.27
N ALA A 325 -23.57 12.76 -16.84
CA ALA A 325 -24.16 11.75 -15.95
C ALA A 325 -24.58 10.47 -16.68
N PHE A 326 -25.19 10.60 -17.87
CA PHE A 326 -25.78 9.46 -18.60
C PHE A 326 -25.13 9.19 -19.96
N GLY A 327 -24.28 10.11 -20.44
CA GLY A 327 -23.48 9.91 -21.64
C GLY A 327 -22.16 9.18 -21.37
N PRO A 328 -21.36 8.94 -22.42
CA PRO A 328 -20.07 8.26 -22.28
C PRO A 328 -19.09 9.11 -21.45
N CYS A 329 -18.41 8.46 -20.50
CA CYS A 329 -17.40 9.06 -19.63
C CYS A 329 -16.10 9.38 -20.41
N THR A 330 -16.13 10.43 -21.22
CA THR A 330 -15.01 10.82 -22.08
C THR A 330 -13.97 11.69 -21.36
N PRO A 331 -12.68 11.66 -21.78
CA PRO A 331 -11.60 12.38 -21.11
C PRO A 331 -11.81 13.90 -20.99
N TYR A 332 -12.64 14.49 -21.87
CA TYR A 332 -12.99 15.92 -21.85
C TYR A 332 -13.63 16.34 -20.52
N GLN A 333 -14.34 15.43 -19.83
CA GLN A 333 -15.02 15.70 -18.57
C GLN A 333 -14.05 16.10 -17.44
N TYR A 334 -12.82 15.58 -17.46
CA TYR A 334 -11.76 15.91 -16.51
C TYR A 334 -11.07 17.25 -16.80
N ARG A 335 -11.50 18.00 -17.82
CA ARG A 335 -11.04 19.37 -18.10
C ARG A 335 -12.17 20.39 -18.10
N LEU A 336 -13.34 20.03 -17.57
CA LEU A 336 -14.48 20.95 -17.40
C LEU A 336 -14.21 22.02 -16.33
N ARG A 337 -13.40 21.70 -15.33
CA ARG A 337 -13.05 22.57 -14.21
C ARG A 337 -11.71 22.16 -13.60
N GLY A 338 -11.26 22.90 -12.59
CA GLY A 338 -9.97 22.70 -11.95
C GLY A 338 -8.79 23.25 -12.76
N PRO A 339 -7.56 23.13 -12.24
CA PRO A 339 -6.32 23.51 -12.94
C PRO A 339 -6.20 22.76 -14.26
N GLY A 340 -5.85 23.46 -15.35
CA GLY A 340 -5.79 22.88 -16.69
C GLY A 340 -7.15 22.70 -17.38
N LYS A 341 -8.19 23.38 -16.88
CA LYS A 341 -9.49 23.55 -17.56
C LYS A 341 -9.28 23.94 -19.02
N TRP A 342 -9.99 23.27 -19.90
CA TRP A 342 -9.94 23.53 -21.33
C TRP A 342 -11.25 24.20 -21.77
N ALA A 343 -11.16 25.37 -22.41
CA ALA A 343 -12.34 26.13 -22.85
C ALA A 343 -13.25 25.31 -23.79
N GLY A 344 -12.67 24.45 -24.63
CA GLY A 344 -13.40 23.58 -25.55
C GLY A 344 -14.00 22.31 -24.91
N ALA A 345 -13.76 22.04 -23.62
CA ALA A 345 -14.18 20.78 -22.99
C ALA A 345 -15.70 20.57 -23.04
N ARG A 346 -16.47 21.63 -22.81
CA ARG A 346 -17.94 21.61 -22.90
C ARG A 346 -18.41 21.25 -24.30
N GLU A 347 -17.94 21.99 -25.30
CA GLU A 347 -18.34 21.77 -26.68
C GLU A 347 -17.93 20.37 -27.14
N ALA A 348 -16.72 19.93 -26.79
CA ALA A 348 -16.25 18.59 -27.08
C ALA A 348 -17.18 17.51 -26.52
N ILE A 349 -17.65 17.63 -25.27
CA ILE A 349 -18.60 16.67 -24.68
C ILE A 349 -19.94 16.69 -25.43
N LEU A 350 -20.46 17.87 -25.75
CA LEU A 350 -21.77 17.99 -26.41
C LEU A 350 -21.75 17.52 -27.88
N THR A 351 -20.60 17.58 -28.55
CA THR A 351 -20.44 17.22 -29.97
C THR A 351 -19.71 15.88 -30.19
N GLN A 352 -19.33 15.17 -29.12
CA GLN A 352 -18.57 13.92 -29.18
C GLN A 352 -19.19 12.84 -30.08
N ARG A 353 -20.53 12.75 -30.08
CA ARG A 353 -21.26 11.79 -30.91
C ARG A 353 -21.27 12.18 -32.39
N GLN A 354 -21.41 13.47 -32.70
CA GLN A 354 -21.33 13.96 -34.08
C GLN A 354 -19.96 13.68 -34.69
N ARG A 355 -18.87 13.89 -33.92
CA ARG A 355 -17.52 13.55 -34.36
C ARG A 355 -17.31 12.06 -34.62
N MET A 356 -18.02 11.20 -33.89
CA MET A 356 -17.98 9.75 -34.07
C MET A 356 -18.79 9.28 -35.27
N VAL A 357 -19.95 9.90 -35.55
CA VAL A 357 -20.84 9.55 -36.67
C VAL A 357 -20.36 10.12 -38.01
N ARG A 358 -19.76 11.32 -38.03
CA ARG A 358 -19.33 12.01 -39.25
C ARG A 358 -18.46 11.17 -40.21
N PRO A 359 -17.44 10.42 -39.76
CA PRO A 359 -16.67 9.56 -40.67
C PRO A 359 -17.46 8.36 -41.22
N LEU A 360 -18.60 8.01 -40.60
CA LEU A 360 -19.47 6.92 -41.05
C LEU A 360 -20.51 7.37 -42.09
N GLN A 361 -20.66 8.68 -42.30
CA GLN A 361 -21.62 9.28 -43.23
C GLN A 361 -20.91 9.88 -44.45
N THR A 362 -20.29 9.02 -45.25
CA THR A 362 -19.55 9.41 -46.47
C THR A 362 -20.45 9.75 -47.67
N ARG A 363 -21.77 9.55 -47.53
CA ARG A 363 -22.80 9.92 -48.52
C ARG A 363 -23.87 10.77 -47.84
N ALA A 364 -24.22 11.91 -48.42
CA ALA A 364 -25.28 12.78 -47.91
C ALA A 364 -26.64 12.10 -48.09
N GLY A 365 -27.20 11.54 -47.01
CA GLY A 365 -28.54 10.97 -46.93
C GLY A 365 -29.31 11.56 -45.74
N ASP A 366 -30.63 11.60 -45.86
CA ASP A 366 -31.52 12.36 -44.96
C ASP A 366 -31.46 11.95 -43.48
N ARG A 367 -31.31 13.00 -42.66
CA ARG A 367 -31.37 13.12 -41.18
C ARG A 367 -30.40 12.26 -40.34
N PRO A 368 -29.65 12.88 -39.40
CA PRO A 368 -28.83 12.15 -38.44
C PRO A 368 -29.71 11.36 -37.45
N PRO A 369 -29.26 10.18 -36.97
CA PRO A 369 -30.00 9.41 -35.97
C PRO A 369 -30.19 10.22 -34.68
N ARG A 370 -31.44 10.33 -34.20
CA ARG A 370 -31.76 10.97 -32.92
C ARG A 370 -31.43 10.02 -31.77
N TYR A 371 -30.35 10.30 -31.04
CA TYR A 371 -29.98 9.58 -29.83
C TYR A 371 -30.31 10.40 -28.57
N SER A 372 -30.84 9.74 -27.54
CA SER A 372 -31.17 10.35 -26.25
C SER A 372 -30.13 9.97 -25.20
N ALA A 373 -29.56 10.95 -24.47
CA ALA A 373 -28.63 10.69 -23.38
C ALA A 373 -29.26 9.88 -22.24
N VAL A 374 -30.56 10.06 -21.99
CA VAL A 374 -31.31 9.29 -21.00
C VAL A 374 -31.68 7.93 -21.60
N PRO A 375 -31.28 6.80 -20.98
CA PRO A 375 -31.63 5.47 -21.45
C PRO A 375 -33.15 5.31 -21.56
N HIS A 376 -33.63 4.58 -22.58
CA HIS A 376 -35.06 4.38 -22.82
C HIS A 376 -35.80 3.79 -21.62
N VAL A 377 -35.12 2.92 -20.86
CA VAL A 377 -35.63 2.29 -19.64
C VAL A 377 -36.02 3.34 -18.60
N PHE A 378 -35.18 4.35 -18.37
CA PHE A 378 -35.45 5.42 -17.41
C PHE A 378 -36.58 6.35 -17.85
N LYS A 379 -36.75 6.58 -19.15
CA LYS A 379 -37.91 7.34 -19.66
C LYS A 379 -39.21 6.61 -19.38
N VAL A 380 -39.25 5.30 -19.65
CA VAL A 380 -40.43 4.47 -19.40
C VAL A 380 -40.73 4.42 -17.91
N SER A 381 -39.73 4.22 -17.04
CA SER A 381 -39.91 4.22 -15.59
C SER A 381 -40.39 5.56 -15.04
N PHE A 382 -39.86 6.69 -15.52
CA PHE A 382 -40.31 8.02 -15.10
C PHE A 382 -41.72 8.33 -15.59
N SER A 383 -42.07 7.97 -16.82
CA SER A 383 -43.43 8.11 -17.35
C SER A 383 -44.43 7.25 -16.59
N ILE A 384 -44.08 5.99 -16.27
CA ILE A 384 -44.93 5.12 -15.43
C ILE A 384 -45.06 5.70 -14.02
N GLY A 385 -43.97 6.16 -13.41
CA GLY A 385 -43.99 6.80 -12.09
C GLY A 385 -44.84 8.06 -12.05
N LEU A 386 -44.78 8.89 -13.09
CA LEU A 386 -45.61 10.09 -13.23
C LEU A 386 -47.08 9.74 -13.43
N ILE A 387 -47.38 8.72 -14.25
CA ILE A 387 -48.74 8.21 -14.46
C ILE A 387 -49.31 7.65 -13.14
N VAL A 388 -48.53 6.86 -12.40
CA VAL A 388 -48.92 6.33 -11.09
C VAL A 388 -49.12 7.46 -10.09
N ALA A 389 -48.22 8.44 -10.01
CA ALA A 389 -48.36 9.59 -9.12
C ALA A 389 -49.59 10.45 -9.47
N THR A 390 -49.89 10.60 -10.77
CA THR A 390 -51.07 11.34 -11.24
C THR A 390 -52.35 10.56 -10.95
N LEU A 391 -52.36 9.24 -11.16
CA LEU A 391 -53.49 8.36 -10.81
C LEU A 391 -53.74 8.36 -9.30
N VAL A 392 -52.69 8.27 -8.49
CA VAL A 392 -52.76 8.35 -7.03
C VAL A 392 -53.25 9.73 -6.59
N TYR A 393 -52.81 10.81 -7.21
CA TYR A 393 -53.31 12.17 -6.93
C TYR A 393 -54.78 12.35 -7.31
N VAL A 394 -55.22 11.81 -8.44
CA VAL A 394 -56.63 11.85 -8.89
C VAL A 394 -57.53 10.95 -8.03
N LEU A 395 -57.02 9.83 -7.52
CA LEU A 395 -57.76 8.91 -6.64
C LEU A 395 -57.87 9.40 -5.18
N ILE A 396 -56.98 10.31 -4.75
CA ILE A 396 -56.90 10.80 -3.36
C ILE A 396 -57.38 12.26 -3.25
N SER A 397 -57.58 12.97 -4.37
CA SER A 397 -58.21 14.30 -4.36
C SER A 397 -59.75 14.15 -4.36
N PRO A 398 -60.47 14.76 -3.40
CA PRO A 398 -61.91 14.60 -3.23
C PRO A 398 -62.77 15.20 -4.35
#